data_AF-A0A367YYM4-F1
#
_entry.id   AF-A0A367YYM4-F1
#
_cell.length_a   1.000
_cell.length_b   1.000
_cell.length_c   1.000
_cell.angle_alpha   90.00
_cell.angle_beta   90.00
_cell.angle_gamma   90.00
#
_symmetry.space_group_name_H-M   'P 1'
#
loop_
_entity.id
_entity.type
_entity.pdbx_description
1 polymer ?
#
loop_
_entity_poly.entity_id
_entity_poly.type
_entity_poly.pdbx_seq_one_letter_code
_entity_poly.pdbx_strand_id
1 'polypeptide(L)'
;MARRTGSADRLNTPGRRRRSLLPRFRLDQDAFGRFAEGFARYMGTARFLAWMTVIIIVWLVYNLTAGETAPDPFPFIFLTLLLSLQASYAAPLILLAQNRQEARDRISLEDDRRQAAQSRDDMDFLAREIAGLRMSVGELATRDFIRAEVRNELRALLAELDAEDAERAEGGQPRSKGGRKKGRKKDAARAGEEPEEGFGTGSTGG
;
A
#
# COMPACT_ATOMS: atom_id res chain seq x y z
N MET A 1 -55.92 -11.45 11.96
CA MET A 1 -54.95 -10.32 11.99
C MET A 1 -55.00 -9.73 13.39
N ALA A 2 -53.92 -9.47 14.15
CA ALA A 2 -52.50 -9.49 13.90
C ALA A 2 -51.76 -9.86 15.21
N ARG A 3 -50.60 -10.49 15.04
CA ARG A 3 -49.69 -11.03 16.08
C ARG A 3 -49.05 -9.89 16.88
N ARG A 4 -49.02 -10.02 18.22
CA ARG A 4 -48.09 -9.23 19.06
C ARG A 4 -46.68 -9.80 18.89
N THR A 5 -45.77 -8.99 18.37
CA THR A 5 -44.33 -9.30 18.32
C THR A 5 -43.56 -8.21 19.05
N GLY A 6 -42.69 -8.61 19.98
CA GLY A 6 -41.55 -7.79 20.41
C GLY A 6 -41.47 -7.44 21.89
N SER A 7 -41.14 -8.40 22.75
CA SER A 7 -40.58 -8.12 24.09
C SER A 7 -39.46 -9.07 24.53
N ALA A 8 -38.84 -9.82 23.62
CA ALA A 8 -37.91 -10.90 23.99
C ALA A 8 -36.41 -10.56 23.83
N ASP A 9 -36.01 -9.30 23.64
CA ASP A 9 -34.61 -9.01 23.25
C ASP A 9 -33.90 -7.89 24.03
N ARG A 10 -34.16 -7.76 25.34
CA ARG A 10 -33.42 -6.79 26.20
C ARG A 10 -32.97 -7.32 27.56
N LEU A 11 -32.80 -8.64 27.68
CA LEU A 11 -32.40 -9.28 28.94
C LEU A 11 -31.04 -10.00 28.88
N ASN A 12 -30.16 -9.59 27.96
CA ASN A 12 -28.78 -10.08 27.90
C ASN A 12 -27.77 -8.93 27.95
N THR A 13 -27.64 -8.30 29.11
CA THR A 13 -26.42 -7.58 29.45
C THR A 13 -26.02 -8.06 30.84
N PRO A 14 -25.05 -8.99 30.96
CA PRO A 14 -24.57 -9.41 32.27
C PRO A 14 -23.87 -8.22 32.93
N GLY A 15 -24.61 -7.52 33.79
CA GLY A 15 -24.11 -6.48 34.67
C GLY A 15 -23.22 -7.08 35.74
N ARG A 16 -21.96 -7.35 35.41
CA ARG A 16 -20.93 -7.64 36.41
C ARG A 16 -20.45 -6.32 37.02
N ARG A 17 -21.32 -5.65 37.77
CA ARG A 17 -20.91 -4.56 38.69
C ARG A 17 -20.17 -5.18 39.87
N ARG A 18 -18.91 -5.56 39.67
CA ARG A 18 -17.96 -5.69 40.79
C ARG A 18 -17.81 -4.29 41.38
N ARG A 19 -18.48 -4.02 42.51
CA ARG A 19 -18.15 -2.89 43.40
C ARG A 19 -16.70 -3.10 43.85
N SER A 20 -15.77 -2.51 43.11
CA SER A 20 -14.40 -2.35 43.56
C SER A 20 -14.44 -1.28 44.64
N LEU A 21 -14.30 -1.71 45.89
CA LEU A 21 -14.23 -0.84 47.08
C LEU A 21 -12.83 -0.23 47.27
N LEU A 22 -11.91 -0.47 46.35
CA LEU A 22 -10.58 0.12 46.38
C LEU A 22 -10.64 1.47 45.66
N PRO A 23 -10.22 2.58 46.31
CA PRO A 23 -10.01 3.82 45.61
C PRO A 23 -8.97 3.56 44.52
N ARG A 24 -9.43 3.52 43.27
CA ARG A 24 -8.52 3.52 42.13
C ARG A 24 -7.83 4.87 42.17
N PHE A 25 -6.61 4.91 42.67
CA PHE A 25 -5.69 6.01 42.44
C PHE A 25 -5.52 6.12 40.92
N ARG A 26 -6.38 6.91 40.29
CA ARG A 26 -6.19 7.37 38.92
C ARG A 26 -5.04 8.36 39.02
N LEU A 27 -3.81 7.86 39.06
CA LEU A 27 -2.64 8.69 38.81
C LEU A 27 -2.95 9.42 37.51
N ASP A 28 -2.93 10.75 37.57
CA ASP A 28 -3.40 11.63 36.52
C ASP A 28 -2.55 11.42 35.26
N GLN A 29 -3.06 10.56 34.38
CA GLN A 29 -2.32 9.95 33.28
C GLN A 29 -1.81 11.02 32.29
N ASP A 30 -2.49 12.17 32.26
CA ASP A 30 -2.17 13.33 31.44
C ASP A 30 -1.06 14.20 32.03
N ALA A 31 -1.02 14.38 33.35
CA ALA A 31 0.06 15.12 34.02
C ALA A 31 1.39 14.37 33.89
N PHE A 32 1.36 13.04 34.11
CA PHE A 32 2.54 12.20 33.97
C PHE A 32 3.03 12.09 32.52
N GLY A 33 2.12 12.10 31.54
CA GLY A 33 2.46 12.08 30.13
C GLY A 33 3.30 13.27 29.67
N ARG A 34 2.91 14.47 30.10
CA ARG A 34 3.66 15.70 29.80
C ARG A 34 5.02 15.70 30.51
N PHE A 35 5.08 15.18 31.73
CA PHE A 35 6.34 15.02 32.47
C PHE A 35 7.28 14.04 31.76
N ALA A 36 6.79 12.87 31.36
CA ALA A 36 7.57 11.85 30.65
C ALA A 36 8.09 12.34 29.30
N GLU A 37 7.30 13.11 28.55
CA GLU A 37 7.73 13.72 27.29
C GLU A 37 8.81 14.79 27.47
N GLY A 38 8.75 15.54 28.58
CA GLY A 38 9.84 16.44 28.98
C GLY A 38 11.09 15.68 29.40
N PHE A 39 10.92 14.63 30.20
CA PHE A 39 12.00 13.80 30.72
C PHE A 39 12.73 13.02 29.62
N ALA A 40 12.00 12.48 28.62
CA ALA A 40 12.57 11.80 27.46
C ALA A 40 13.44 12.74 26.61
N ARG A 41 12.96 13.97 26.36
CA ARG A 41 13.76 14.99 25.66
C ARG A 41 15.00 15.41 26.48
N TYR A 42 14.86 15.48 27.79
CA TYR A 42 15.96 15.82 28.69
C TYR A 42 17.05 14.74 28.74
N MET A 43 16.66 13.47 28.91
CA MET A 43 17.57 12.30 28.96
C MET A 43 18.24 12.01 27.62
N GLY A 44 17.58 12.31 26.49
CA GLY A 44 18.15 12.12 25.14
C GLY A 44 19.20 13.16 24.74
N THR A 45 19.41 14.20 25.55
CA THR A 45 20.36 15.28 25.24
C THR A 45 21.73 14.97 25.85
N ALA A 46 22.82 15.07 25.06
CA ALA A 46 24.20 14.87 25.54
C ALA A 46 24.59 15.79 26.73
N ARG A 47 23.88 16.91 26.89
CA ARG A 47 24.04 17.86 28.00
C ARG A 47 23.70 17.25 29.37
N PHE A 48 22.76 16.31 29.45
CA PHE A 48 22.40 15.67 30.72
C PHE A 48 23.56 14.82 31.26
N LEU A 49 24.13 13.97 30.40
CA LEU A 49 25.30 13.15 30.74
C LEU A 49 26.47 14.04 31.16
N ALA A 50 26.75 15.11 30.40
CA ALA A 50 27.82 16.05 30.72
C ALA A 50 27.65 16.66 32.13
N TRP A 51 26.45 17.16 32.47
CA TRP A 51 26.18 17.71 33.80
C TRP A 51 26.31 16.67 34.91
N MET A 52 25.79 15.46 34.71
CA MET A 52 25.92 14.36 35.69
C MET A 52 27.39 14.00 35.94
N THR A 53 28.19 13.90 34.89
CA THR A 53 29.63 13.64 35.00
C THR A 53 30.34 14.77 35.74
N VAL A 54 30.01 16.04 35.45
CA VAL A 54 30.59 17.20 36.16
C VAL A 54 30.28 17.14 37.65
N ILE A 55 29.04 16.85 38.03
CA ILE A 55 28.65 16.73 39.45
C ILE A 55 29.46 15.63 40.16
N ILE A 56 29.61 14.47 39.52
CA ILE A 56 30.40 13.35 40.07
C ILE A 56 31.87 13.75 40.23
N ILE A 57 32.45 14.41 39.22
CA ILE A 57 33.85 14.90 39.27
C ILE A 57 34.02 15.93 40.39
N VAL A 58 33.10 16.90 40.51
CA VAL A 58 33.15 17.91 41.57
C VAL A 58 33.06 17.26 42.95
N TRP A 59 32.17 16.30 43.14
CA TRP A 59 32.06 15.54 44.39
C TRP A 59 33.35 14.78 44.73
N LEU A 60 33.93 14.11 43.72
CA LEU A 60 35.18 13.38 43.85
C LEU A 60 36.33 14.32 44.25
N VAL A 61 36.51 15.43 43.55
CA VAL A 61 37.55 16.42 43.82
C VAL A 61 37.36 17.04 45.21
N TYR A 62 36.13 17.37 45.59
CA TYR A 62 35.83 17.89 46.92
C TYR A 62 36.24 16.92 48.03
N ASN A 63 35.89 15.63 47.91
CA ASN A 63 36.27 14.63 48.93
C ASN A 63 37.78 14.32 48.92
N LEU A 64 38.43 14.30 47.76
CA LEU A 64 39.88 14.11 47.67
C LEU A 64 40.66 15.28 48.28
N THR A 65 40.17 16.51 48.14
CA THR A 65 40.83 17.71 48.67
C THR A 65 40.53 17.95 50.16
N ALA A 66 39.40 17.45 50.67
CA ALA A 66 39.02 17.55 52.09
C ALA A 66 39.76 16.56 53.03
N GLY A 67 40.47 15.56 52.48
CA GLY A 67 41.32 14.65 53.25
C GLY A 67 40.57 13.86 54.34
N GLU A 68 41.15 13.74 55.54
CA GLU A 68 40.54 12.99 56.66
C GLU A 68 39.25 13.61 57.21
N THR A 69 38.97 14.87 56.88
CA THR A 69 37.73 15.56 57.24
C THR A 69 36.65 15.46 56.17
N ALA A 70 36.91 14.71 55.10
CA ALA A 70 35.96 14.53 54.01
C ALA A 70 34.71 13.77 54.49
N PRO A 71 33.51 14.21 54.09
CA PRO A 71 32.28 13.50 54.41
C PRO A 71 32.17 12.11 53.76
N ASP A 72 32.89 11.86 52.65
CA ASP A 72 32.91 10.59 51.93
C ASP A 72 34.35 10.20 51.50
N PRO A 73 35.19 9.69 52.42
CA PRO A 73 36.54 9.22 52.11
C PRO A 73 36.56 8.00 51.17
N PHE A 74 37.69 7.73 50.51
CA PHE A 74 37.88 6.55 49.68
C PHE A 74 37.52 5.27 50.48
N PRO A 75 36.56 4.43 50.03
CA PRO A 75 36.14 4.18 48.64
C PRO A 75 34.84 4.87 48.15
N PHE A 76 34.41 5.99 48.72
CA PHE A 76 33.21 6.76 48.31
C PHE A 76 31.88 6.00 48.48
N ILE A 77 31.59 5.58 49.71
CA ILE A 77 30.41 4.78 50.04
C ILE A 77 29.13 5.60 49.85
N PHE A 78 29.12 6.88 50.21
CA PHE A 78 27.93 7.72 50.03
C PHE A 78 27.62 7.94 48.56
N LEU A 79 28.63 8.24 47.75
CA LEU A 79 28.45 8.35 46.29
C LEU A 79 27.89 7.04 45.72
N THR A 80 28.45 5.90 46.11
CA THR A 80 28.02 4.58 45.62
C THR A 80 26.57 4.27 46.03
N LEU A 81 26.20 4.55 47.29
CA LEU A 81 24.84 4.39 47.77
C LEU A 81 23.87 5.28 47.00
N LEU A 82 24.22 6.54 46.78
CA LEU A 82 23.41 7.48 46.01
C LEU A 82 23.20 7.00 44.56
N LEU A 83 24.27 6.54 43.90
CA LEU A 83 24.20 6.01 42.53
C LEU A 83 23.33 4.74 42.46
N SER A 84 23.44 3.85 43.45
CA SER A 84 22.60 2.64 43.49
C SER A 84 21.12 2.97 43.70
N LEU A 85 20.82 3.96 44.56
CA LEU A 85 19.47 4.47 44.75
C LEU A 85 18.95 5.16 43.48
N GLN A 86 19.81 5.91 42.79
CA GLN A 86 19.49 6.58 41.52
C GLN A 86 19.03 5.58 40.47
N ALA A 87 19.73 4.45 40.33
CA ALA A 87 19.32 3.37 39.43
C ALA A 87 18.00 2.70 39.89
N SER A 88 17.86 2.47 41.20
CA SER A 88 16.68 1.80 41.76
C SER A 88 15.38 2.60 41.58
N TYR A 89 15.40 3.93 41.76
CA TYR A 89 14.20 4.75 41.54
C TYR A 89 13.92 5.02 40.06
N ALA A 90 14.92 4.89 39.18
CA ALA A 90 14.71 5.01 37.75
C ALA A 90 13.83 3.88 37.19
N ALA A 91 13.98 2.64 37.68
CA ALA A 91 13.20 1.49 37.23
C ALA A 91 11.67 1.69 37.30
N PRO A 92 11.06 2.09 38.43
CA PRO A 92 9.62 2.35 38.48
C PRO A 92 9.20 3.53 37.59
N LEU A 93 9.99 4.60 37.51
CA LEU A 93 9.70 5.71 36.60
C LEU A 93 9.68 5.29 35.13
N ILE A 94 10.64 4.45 34.74
CA ILE A 94 10.73 3.88 33.40
C ILE A 94 9.54 2.96 33.13
N LEU A 95 9.16 2.10 34.09
CA LEU A 95 8.00 1.21 33.96
C LEU A 95 6.68 1.98 33.77
N LEU A 96 6.50 3.11 34.46
CA LEU A 96 5.35 3.97 34.23
C LEU A 96 5.39 4.68 32.87
N ALA A 97 6.57 5.06 32.38
CA ALA A 97 6.73 5.66 31.05
C ALA A 97 6.44 4.64 29.93
N GLN A 98 6.89 3.40 30.10
CA GLN A 98 6.72 2.31 29.12
C GLN A 98 5.26 1.89 28.94
N ASN A 99 4.49 1.72 30.03
CA ASN A 99 3.06 1.36 29.97
C ASN A 99 2.23 2.30 29.08
N ARG A 100 2.62 3.57 28.98
CA ARG A 100 1.94 4.57 28.14
C ARG A 100 2.43 4.55 26.70
N GLN A 101 3.71 4.25 26.47
CA GLN A 101 4.23 4.05 25.13
C GLN A 101 3.54 2.84 24.47
N GLU A 102 3.43 1.72 25.18
CA GLU A 102 2.71 0.53 24.72
C GLU A 102 1.22 0.80 24.42
N ALA A 103 0.56 1.65 25.22
CA ALA A 103 -0.82 2.05 24.95
C ALA A 103 -0.97 2.88 23.67
N ARG A 104 -0.04 3.80 23.39
CA ARG A 104 -0.01 4.57 22.13
C ARG A 104 0.28 3.66 20.94
N ASP A 105 1.28 2.81 21.07
CA ASP A 105 1.70 1.87 20.03
C ASP A 105 0.55 0.90 19.69
N ARG A 106 -0.21 0.46 20.71
CA ARG A 106 -1.40 -0.36 20.51
C ARG A 106 -2.48 0.37 19.70
N ILE A 107 -2.77 1.64 20.00
CA ILE A 107 -3.77 2.42 19.25
C ILE A 107 -3.31 2.60 17.81
N SER A 108 -2.03 2.95 17.58
CA SER A 108 -1.46 3.08 16.25
C SER A 108 -1.59 1.78 15.45
N LEU A 109 -1.28 0.64 16.07
CA LEU A 109 -1.42 -0.68 15.42
C LEU A 109 -2.88 -1.04 15.12
N GLU A 110 -3.83 -0.65 15.97
CA GLU A 110 -5.25 -0.86 15.73
C GLU A 110 -5.75 0.01 14.55
N ASP A 111 -5.31 1.25 14.45
CA ASP A 111 -5.67 2.14 13.35
C ASP A 111 -5.00 1.73 12.03
N ASP A 112 -3.73 1.33 12.04
CA ASP A 112 -3.05 0.78 10.85
C ASP A 112 -3.79 -0.44 10.31
N ARG A 113 -4.26 -1.33 11.20
CA ARG A 113 -5.06 -2.49 10.79
C ARG A 113 -6.39 -2.09 10.16
N ARG A 114 -7.06 -1.06 10.69
CA ARG A 114 -8.31 -0.54 10.10
C ARG A 114 -8.06 0.07 8.74
N GLN A 115 -7.00 0.87 8.60
CA GLN A 115 -6.63 1.50 7.34
C GLN A 115 -6.25 0.45 6.29
N ALA A 116 -5.51 -0.59 6.69
CA ALA A 116 -5.17 -1.70 5.80
C ALA A 116 -6.42 -2.50 5.36
N ALA A 117 -7.39 -2.69 6.24
CA ALA A 117 -8.67 -3.33 5.88
C ALA A 117 -9.45 -2.47 4.86
N GLN A 118 -9.59 -1.17 5.13
CA GLN A 118 -10.26 -0.23 4.21
C GLN A 118 -9.56 -0.18 2.85
N SER A 119 -8.22 -0.10 2.83
CA SER A 119 -7.45 -0.09 1.59
C SER A 119 -7.64 -1.36 0.77
N ARG A 120 -7.82 -2.52 1.41
CA ARG A 120 -8.13 -3.78 0.69
C ARG A 120 -9.53 -3.73 0.08
N ASP A 121 -10.52 -3.25 0.84
CA ASP A 121 -11.89 -3.12 0.34
C ASP A 121 -11.96 -2.15 -0.85
N ASP A 122 -11.23 -1.03 -0.79
CA ASP A 122 -11.12 -0.05 -1.87
C ASP A 122 -10.44 -0.66 -3.12
N MET A 123 -9.38 -1.45 -2.94
CA MET A 123 -8.74 -2.16 -4.05
C MET A 123 -9.69 -3.18 -4.69
N ASP A 124 -10.45 -3.93 -3.89
CA ASP A 124 -11.46 -4.87 -4.39
C ASP A 124 -12.58 -4.15 -5.15
N PHE A 125 -13.01 -2.98 -4.68
CA PHE A 125 -13.97 -2.13 -5.36
C PHE A 125 -13.41 -1.64 -6.71
N LEU A 126 -12.21 -1.05 -6.71
CA LEU A 126 -11.56 -0.59 -7.94
C LEU A 126 -11.33 -1.73 -8.93
N ALA A 127 -10.96 -2.93 -8.47
CA ALA A 127 -10.82 -4.10 -9.33
C ALA A 127 -12.14 -4.48 -10.01
N ARG A 128 -13.27 -4.43 -9.28
CA ARG A 128 -14.60 -4.67 -9.84
C ARG A 128 -15.02 -3.59 -10.82
N GLU A 129 -14.78 -2.32 -10.51
CA GLU A 129 -15.08 -1.20 -11.40
C GLU A 129 -14.24 -1.26 -12.67
N ILE A 130 -12.93 -1.57 -12.58
CA ILE A 130 -12.06 -1.75 -13.74
C ILE A 130 -12.53 -2.95 -14.58
N ALA A 131 -12.95 -4.05 -13.95
CA ALA A 131 -13.51 -5.19 -14.68
C ALA A 131 -14.80 -4.82 -15.42
N GLY A 132 -15.70 -4.05 -14.79
CA GLY A 132 -16.92 -3.53 -15.40
C GLY A 132 -16.62 -2.58 -16.57
N LEU A 133 -15.71 -1.62 -16.35
CA LEU A 133 -15.24 -0.68 -17.38
C LEU A 133 -14.58 -1.41 -18.56
N ARG A 134 -13.78 -2.45 -18.29
CA ARG A 134 -13.16 -3.27 -19.35
C ARG A 134 -14.21 -3.96 -20.21
N MET A 135 -15.29 -4.45 -19.59
CA MET A 135 -16.36 -5.11 -20.33
C MET A 135 -17.12 -4.12 -21.22
N SER A 136 -17.48 -2.95 -20.68
CA SER A 136 -18.19 -1.91 -21.44
C SER A 136 -17.35 -1.31 -22.56
N VAL A 137 -16.06 -1.05 -22.34
CA VAL A 137 -15.11 -0.62 -23.38
C VAL A 137 -14.88 -1.73 -24.42
N GLY A 138 -14.81 -2.99 -23.98
CA GLY A 138 -14.65 -4.14 -24.87
C GLY A 138 -15.80 -4.31 -25.86
N GLU A 139 -17.04 -4.02 -25.44
CA GLU A 139 -18.22 -4.05 -26.30
C GLU A 139 -18.30 -2.84 -27.26
N LEU A 140 -17.80 -1.67 -26.85
CA LEU A 140 -17.93 -0.43 -27.62
C LEU A 140 -16.78 -0.15 -28.60
N ALA A 141 -15.55 -0.64 -28.34
CA ALA A 141 -14.38 -0.08 -29.01
C ALA A 141 -13.75 -0.92 -30.14
N THR A 142 -13.79 -2.26 -30.15
CA THR A 142 -12.67 -2.95 -30.84
C THR A 142 -13.00 -3.78 -32.08
N ARG A 143 -14.17 -4.40 -32.19
CA ARG A 143 -14.40 -5.31 -33.33
C ARG A 143 -15.32 -4.74 -34.38
N ASP A 144 -16.56 -4.44 -34.04
CA ASP A 144 -17.54 -4.09 -35.08
C ASP A 144 -17.43 -2.62 -35.49
N PHE A 145 -17.06 -1.73 -34.56
CA PHE A 145 -16.77 -0.32 -34.86
C PHE A 145 -15.51 -0.15 -35.71
N ILE A 146 -14.36 -0.68 -35.26
CA ILE A 146 -13.10 -0.60 -36.05
C ILE A 146 -13.26 -1.28 -37.40
N ARG A 147 -13.94 -2.42 -37.48
CA ARG A 147 -14.16 -3.13 -38.75
C ARG A 147 -15.20 -2.45 -39.64
N ALA A 148 -16.10 -1.63 -39.09
CA ALA A 148 -16.99 -0.80 -39.88
C ALA A 148 -16.24 0.40 -40.45
N GLU A 149 -15.46 1.09 -39.62
CA GLU A 149 -14.71 2.28 -40.02
C GLU A 149 -13.65 1.95 -41.07
N VAL A 150 -12.85 0.90 -40.84
CA VAL A 150 -11.86 0.42 -41.81
C VAL A 150 -12.51 0.01 -43.14
N ARG A 151 -13.72 -0.57 -43.12
CA ARG A 151 -14.44 -0.92 -44.35
C ARG A 151 -14.97 0.30 -45.10
N ASN A 152 -15.45 1.29 -44.37
CA ASN A 152 -15.98 2.51 -44.95
C ASN A 152 -14.85 3.31 -45.60
N GLU A 153 -13.72 3.49 -44.91
CA GLU A 153 -12.48 4.08 -45.44
C GLU A 153 -11.98 3.33 -46.69
N LEU A 154 -11.86 1.99 -46.63
CA LEU A 154 -11.44 1.19 -47.80
C LEU A 154 -12.38 1.36 -49.00
N ARG A 155 -13.69 1.40 -48.77
CA ARG A 155 -14.66 1.62 -49.86
C ARG A 155 -14.58 3.03 -50.42
N ALA A 156 -14.35 4.04 -49.58
CA ALA A 156 -14.18 5.42 -50.02
C ALA A 156 -12.96 5.55 -50.94
N LEU A 157 -11.81 4.99 -50.53
CA LEU A 157 -10.58 4.98 -51.33
C LEU A 157 -10.75 4.22 -52.66
N LEU A 158 -11.42 3.06 -52.63
CA LEU A 158 -11.70 2.29 -53.86
C LEU A 158 -12.62 3.05 -54.82
N ALA A 159 -13.65 3.72 -54.29
CA ALA A 159 -14.57 4.50 -55.12
C ALA A 159 -13.87 5.71 -55.77
N GLU A 160 -12.89 6.31 -55.10
CA GLU A 160 -12.06 7.37 -55.64
C GLU A 160 -11.18 6.85 -56.79
N LEU A 161 -10.53 5.69 -56.63
CA LEU A 161 -9.75 5.02 -57.67
C LEU A 161 -10.61 4.60 -58.89
N ASP A 162 -11.78 4.00 -58.66
CA ASP A 162 -12.71 3.60 -59.73
C ASP A 162 -13.21 4.83 -60.51
N ALA A 163 -13.44 5.96 -59.84
CA ALA A 163 -13.80 7.21 -60.49
C ALA A 163 -12.66 7.76 -61.36
N GLU A 164 -11.41 7.73 -60.87
CA GLU A 164 -10.25 8.11 -61.68
C GLU A 164 -10.06 7.19 -62.90
N ASP A 165 -10.28 5.88 -62.75
CA ASP A 165 -10.14 4.92 -63.85
C ASP A 165 -11.27 5.04 -64.88
N ALA A 166 -12.50 5.37 -64.44
CA ALA A 166 -13.60 5.71 -65.33
C ALA A 166 -13.31 6.98 -66.13
N GLU A 167 -12.74 8.02 -65.51
CA GLU A 167 -12.28 9.22 -66.22
C GLU A 167 -11.15 8.92 -67.22
N ARG A 168 -10.21 8.02 -66.87
CA ARG A 168 -9.17 7.54 -67.80
C ARG A 168 -9.75 6.72 -68.95
N ALA A 169 -10.81 5.93 -68.71
CA ALA A 169 -11.46 5.10 -69.72
C ALA A 169 -12.33 5.92 -70.69
N GLU A 170 -13.04 6.95 -70.22
CA GLU A 170 -13.79 7.87 -71.09
C GLU A 170 -12.87 8.77 -71.94
N GLY A 171 -11.62 8.99 -71.51
CA GLY A 171 -10.56 9.64 -72.31
C GLY A 171 -9.91 8.76 -73.39
N GLY A 172 -10.20 7.45 -73.42
CA GLY A 172 -9.57 6.46 -74.31
C GLY A 172 -10.33 6.20 -75.61
N GLN A 173 -9.97 6.89 -76.69
CA GLN A 173 -10.53 6.71 -78.04
C GLN A 173 -10.30 5.28 -78.60
N PRO A 174 -11.34 4.52 -79.04
CA PRO A 174 -11.13 3.13 -79.46
C PRO A 174 -10.67 3.04 -80.92
N ARG A 175 -9.46 2.50 -81.15
CA ARG A 175 -8.99 2.09 -82.48
C ARG A 175 -9.54 0.71 -82.85
N SER A 176 -9.94 0.61 -84.12
CA SER A 176 -10.78 -0.43 -84.70
C SER A 176 -10.08 -1.76 -85.03
N LYS A 177 -10.92 -2.80 -85.10
CA LYS A 177 -10.93 -3.97 -86.02
C LYS A 177 -9.97 -5.15 -85.77
N GLY A 178 -10.58 -6.35 -85.73
CA GLY A 178 -10.16 -7.47 -86.58
C GLY A 178 -10.32 -8.89 -86.01
N GLY A 179 -11.18 -9.71 -86.65
CA GLY A 179 -10.77 -11.07 -87.05
C GLY A 179 -11.09 -12.30 -86.15
N ARG A 180 -12.33 -12.79 -86.24
CA ARG A 180 -12.77 -14.18 -86.57
C ARG A 180 -11.93 -15.43 -86.11
N LYS A 181 -12.69 -16.38 -85.52
CA LYS A 181 -12.69 -17.88 -85.68
C LYS A 181 -11.92 -18.81 -84.69
N LYS A 182 -12.72 -19.53 -83.87
CA LYS A 182 -12.95 -21.01 -83.80
C LYS A 182 -11.81 -21.99 -83.44
N GLY A 183 -12.06 -22.82 -82.39
CA GLY A 183 -11.44 -24.15 -82.15
C GLY A 183 -11.41 -24.49 -80.65
N ARG A 184 -12.31 -25.33 -80.10
CA ARG A 184 -12.32 -26.82 -80.03
C ARG A 184 -11.41 -27.42 -78.93
N LYS A 185 -12.07 -28.04 -77.93
CA LYS A 185 -11.68 -29.23 -77.10
C LYS A 185 -10.33 -29.14 -76.35
N LYS A 186 -10.04 -29.85 -75.26
CA LYS A 186 -10.67 -30.69 -74.23
C LYS A 186 -9.45 -31.17 -73.40
N ASP A 187 -9.68 -31.78 -72.24
CA ASP A 187 -8.73 -32.60 -71.47
C ASP A 187 -7.68 -31.79 -70.68
N ALA A 188 -7.13 -32.22 -69.55
CA ALA A 188 -7.48 -33.18 -68.50
C ALA A 188 -6.37 -33.04 -67.45
N ALA A 189 -6.74 -33.21 -66.18
CA ALA A 189 -5.96 -33.85 -65.11
C ALA A 189 -4.61 -33.27 -64.61
N ARG A 190 -4.44 -33.53 -63.30
CA ARG A 190 -3.20 -33.81 -62.54
C ARG A 190 -2.70 -32.63 -61.70
N ALA A 191 -2.96 -32.57 -60.39
CA ALA A 191 -2.55 -33.42 -59.25
C ALA A 191 -1.19 -33.04 -58.66
N GLY A 192 -1.14 -33.01 -57.33
CA GLY A 192 0.06 -32.94 -56.49
C GLY A 192 0.66 -31.53 -56.42
N GLU A 193 1.18 -31.03 -55.30
CA GLU A 193 1.55 -31.58 -54.00
C GLU A 193 1.69 -30.37 -53.07
N GLU A 194 1.23 -30.51 -51.83
CA GLU A 194 1.77 -29.69 -50.73
C GLU A 194 3.16 -30.22 -50.38
N PRO A 195 4.05 -29.34 -49.89
CA PRO A 195 4.88 -29.73 -48.78
C PRO A 195 4.67 -28.77 -47.61
N GLU A 196 4.44 -29.40 -46.46
CA GLU A 196 4.76 -28.78 -45.18
C GLU A 196 6.24 -28.40 -45.14
N GLU A 197 6.53 -27.18 -44.71
CA GLU A 197 7.78 -26.86 -44.04
C GLU A 197 7.46 -26.23 -42.69
N GLY A 198 7.84 -26.96 -41.64
CA GLY A 198 7.82 -26.49 -40.28
C GLY A 198 8.93 -25.49 -39.98
N PHE A 199 8.64 -24.58 -39.06
CA PHE A 199 9.60 -23.82 -38.28
C PHE A 199 8.83 -23.39 -37.02
N GLY A 200 9.18 -23.75 -35.80
CA GLY A 200 10.51 -23.81 -35.20
C GLY A 200 10.30 -23.18 -33.82
N THR A 201 10.30 -24.00 -32.78
CA THR A 201 10.17 -23.58 -31.39
C THR A 201 11.43 -22.85 -30.93
N GLY A 202 11.28 -21.68 -30.34
CA GLY A 202 12.26 -21.06 -29.44
C GLY A 202 11.47 -20.53 -28.25
N SER A 203 11.49 -21.16 -27.08
CA SER A 203 12.58 -21.30 -26.12
C SER A 203 13.08 -19.96 -25.57
N THR A 204 12.77 -19.77 -24.28
CA THR A 204 13.57 -19.17 -23.19
C THR A 204 13.84 -17.67 -23.12
N GLY A 205 13.52 -17.13 -21.93
CA GLY A 205 14.03 -15.90 -21.34
C GLY A 205 12.92 -15.25 -20.50
N GLY A 206 13.03 -15.04 -19.20
CA GLY A 206 14.09 -15.19 -18.20
C GLY A 206 13.51 -14.66 -16.89
#